data_AF-A0A8B6D0A4-F1
#
_entry.id   AF-A0A8B6D0A4-F1
#
_cell.length_a   1.000
_cell.length_b   1.000
_cell.length_c   1.000
_cell.angle_alpha   90.00
_cell.angle_beta   90.00
_cell.angle_gamma   90.00
#
_symmetry.space_group_name_H-M   'P 1'
#
loop_
_entity.id
_entity.type
_entity.pdbx_description
1 polymer ?
#
loop_
_entity_poly.entity_id
_entity_poly.type
_entity_poly.pdbx_seq_one_letter_code
_entity_poly.pdbx_strand_id
1 'polypeptide(L)'
;MDAEIRSEIQNEVQAAFQTTQTTILDSMTTLLDNRLECFNKSFQSTQKALAESQLAKLDETLSDNYKFKKRGNEEQHKHNSKVLVKFKEANSELNQEHLTKDNIESAKDKITEGMSLIRDRQKLIKLADSSEAGWRVVAEYTANPLAENSEDEKRMYKAQTRAEAKIKKEKLKRKPTSSSPAPYTIPTRTSHIDRPGKCFNCNKTGHWRRECPEVTRNASQSRPSDKIQM
;
A
#
# COMPACT_ATOMS: atom_id res chain seq x y z
N MET A 1 2.76 24.74 95.11
CA MET A 1 3.33 23.41 94.77
C MET A 1 2.30 22.53 94.08
N ASP A 2 1.23 22.06 94.74
CA ASP A 2 0.29 21.11 94.09
C ASP A 2 -0.46 21.62 92.85
N ALA A 3 -0.84 22.90 92.81
CA ALA A 3 -1.52 23.48 91.65
C ALA A 3 -0.60 23.66 90.44
N GLU A 4 0.68 23.89 90.69
CA GLU A 4 1.72 24.15 89.70
C GLU A 4 2.11 22.85 88.99
N ILE A 5 2.35 21.80 89.78
CA ILE A 5 2.59 20.43 89.29
C ILE A 5 1.39 19.93 88.47
N ARG A 6 0.16 20.20 88.91
CA ARG A 6 -1.05 19.81 88.18
C ARG A 6 -1.15 20.53 86.83
N SER A 7 -0.78 21.81 86.77
CA SER A 7 -0.74 22.58 85.52
C SER A 7 0.33 22.06 84.56
N GLU A 8 1.52 21.70 85.06
CA GLU A 8 2.59 21.11 84.24
C GLU A 8 2.16 19.78 83.63
N ILE A 9 1.56 18.89 84.42
CA ILE A 9 1.03 17.62 83.93
C ILE A 9 -0.05 17.85 82.87
N GLN A 10 -0.97 18.81 83.07
CA GLN A 10 -1.98 19.16 82.08
C GLN A 10 -1.36 19.65 80.77
N ASN A 11 -0.32 20.48 80.85
CA ASN A 11 0.39 21.01 79.68
C ASN A 11 1.14 19.90 78.93
N GLU A 12 1.80 18.98 79.63
CA GLU A 12 2.47 17.83 79.00
C GLU A 12 1.49 16.89 78.31
N VAL A 13 0.36 16.55 78.97
CA VAL A 13 -0.67 15.70 78.38
C VAL A 13 -1.28 16.37 77.13
N GLN A 14 -1.55 17.67 77.20
CA GLN A 14 -2.06 18.44 76.07
C GLN A 14 -1.06 18.48 74.90
N ALA A 15 0.23 18.70 75.20
CA ALA A 15 1.29 18.69 74.20
C ALA A 15 1.48 17.32 73.54
N ALA A 16 1.45 16.23 74.32
CA ALA A 16 1.51 14.87 73.82
C ALA A 16 0.31 14.54 72.92
N PHE A 17 -0.88 14.99 73.30
CA PHE A 17 -2.11 14.82 72.51
C PHE A 17 -2.07 15.60 71.19
N GLN A 18 -1.61 16.86 71.21
CA GLN A 18 -1.42 17.66 70.00
C GLN A 18 -0.37 17.04 69.07
N THR A 19 0.72 16.53 69.65
CA THR A 19 1.77 15.82 68.89
C THR A 19 1.21 14.59 68.19
N THR A 20 0.41 13.77 68.89
CA THR A 20 -0.22 12.59 68.31
C THR A 20 -1.25 12.94 67.23
N GLN A 21 -2.09 13.96 67.43
CA GLN A 21 -3.02 14.43 66.38
C GLN A 21 -2.28 14.89 65.13
N THR A 22 -1.23 15.69 65.28
CA THR A 22 -0.44 16.19 64.16
C THR A 22 0.21 15.03 63.40
N THR A 23 0.80 14.07 64.12
CA THR A 23 1.40 12.87 63.52
C THR A 23 0.39 12.06 62.71
N ILE A 24 -0.84 11.89 63.21
CA ILE A 24 -1.90 11.16 62.50
C ILE A 24 -2.33 11.92 61.25
N LEU A 25 -2.52 13.24 61.33
CA LEU A 25 -2.89 14.07 60.18
C LEU A 25 -1.81 14.07 59.10
N ASP A 26 -0.54 14.14 59.47
CA ASP A 26 0.58 14.05 58.53
C ASP A 26 0.65 12.67 57.85
N SER A 27 0.41 11.60 58.62
CA SER A 27 0.32 10.24 58.08
C SER A 27 -0.84 10.09 57.09
N MET A 28 -2.02 10.64 57.42
CA MET A 28 -3.18 10.62 56.54
C MET A 28 -2.95 11.44 55.26
N THR A 29 -2.32 12.62 55.39
CA THR A 29 -1.96 13.48 54.25
C THR A 29 -1.01 12.73 53.32
N THR A 30 0.03 12.13 53.88
CA THR A 30 1.00 11.32 53.12
C THR A 30 0.32 10.14 52.41
N LEU A 31 -0.63 9.46 53.07
CA LEU A 31 -1.35 8.33 52.47
C LEU A 31 -2.27 8.79 51.33
N LEU A 32 -2.94 9.93 51.48
CA LEU A 32 -3.78 10.53 50.45
C LEU A 32 -2.96 10.96 49.23
N ASP A 33 -1.83 11.64 49.44
CA ASP A 33 -0.93 12.07 48.37
C ASP A 33 -0.42 10.87 47.56
N ASN A 34 0.05 9.82 48.25
CA ASN A 34 0.50 8.59 47.61
C ASN A 34 -0.62 7.90 46.79
N ARG A 35 -1.83 7.81 47.35
CA ARG A 35 -2.97 7.20 46.64
C ARG A 35 -3.40 8.05 45.45
N LEU A 36 -3.40 9.37 45.59
CA LEU A 36 -3.77 10.29 44.52
C LEU A 36 -2.74 10.23 43.39
N GLU A 37 -1.44 10.16 43.71
CA GLU A 37 -0.39 10.03 42.72
C GLU A 37 -0.49 8.69 41.96
N CYS A 38 -0.68 7.58 42.69
CA CYS A 38 -0.93 6.27 42.08
C CYS A 38 -2.17 6.28 41.18
N PHE A 39 -3.27 6.89 41.64
CA PHE A 39 -4.49 7.03 40.84
C PHE A 39 -4.23 7.85 39.57
N ASN A 40 -3.53 8.98 39.68
CA ASN A 40 -3.26 9.85 38.54
C ASN A 40 -2.37 9.14 37.48
N LYS A 41 -1.35 8.39 37.93
CA LYS A 41 -0.52 7.54 37.06
C LYS A 41 -1.35 6.46 36.37
N SER A 42 -2.18 5.75 37.12
CA SER A 42 -3.07 4.71 36.58
C SER A 42 -4.09 5.26 35.59
N PHE A 43 -4.68 6.42 35.88
CA PHE A 43 -5.63 7.11 35.02
C PHE A 43 -4.97 7.54 33.70
N GLN A 44 -3.79 8.19 33.76
CA GLN A 44 -3.05 8.59 32.57
C GLN A 44 -2.65 7.39 31.70
N SER A 45 -2.18 6.31 32.33
CA SER A 45 -1.82 5.07 31.62
C SER A 45 -3.04 4.47 30.91
N THR A 46 -4.18 4.37 31.60
CA THR A 46 -5.43 3.84 31.04
C THR A 46 -5.97 4.73 29.92
N GLN A 47 -5.92 6.05 30.08
CA GLN A 47 -6.34 7.01 29.06
C GLN A 47 -5.46 6.91 27.81
N LYS A 48 -4.13 6.81 27.99
CA LYS A 48 -3.18 6.63 26.89
C LYS A 48 -3.45 5.33 26.14
N ALA A 49 -3.61 4.22 26.85
CA ALA A 49 -3.93 2.92 26.25
C ALA A 49 -5.27 2.95 25.47
N LEU A 50 -6.29 3.63 26.00
CA LEU A 50 -7.56 3.82 25.31
C LEU A 50 -7.40 4.64 24.02
N ALA A 51 -6.65 5.75 24.08
CA ALA A 51 -6.40 6.60 22.91
C ALA A 51 -5.62 5.84 21.83
N GLU A 52 -4.59 5.09 22.21
CA GLU A 52 -3.83 4.23 21.30
C GLU A 52 -4.71 3.14 20.66
N SER A 53 -5.60 2.51 21.44
CA SER A 53 -6.57 1.53 20.92
C SER A 53 -7.57 2.15 19.94
N GLN A 54 -8.08 3.35 20.22
CA GLN A 54 -8.99 4.06 19.33
C GLN A 54 -8.29 4.48 18.03
N LEU A 55 -7.04 4.96 18.11
CA LEU A 55 -6.22 5.30 16.94
C LEU A 55 -5.90 4.08 16.09
N ALA A 56 -5.58 2.94 16.70
CA ALA A 56 -5.34 1.70 15.97
C ALA A 56 -6.58 1.23 15.20
N LYS A 57 -7.77 1.30 15.81
CA LYS A 57 -9.05 0.99 15.14
C LYS A 57 -9.36 1.96 13.99
N LEU A 58 -9.01 3.23 14.14
CA LEU A 58 -9.14 4.23 13.07
C LEU A 58 -8.17 3.96 11.91
N ASP A 59 -6.91 3.63 12.19
CA ASP A 59 -5.92 3.27 11.18
C ASP A 59 -6.36 2.04 10.36
N GLU A 60 -6.89 1.03 11.06
CA GLU A 60 -7.43 -0.19 10.44
C GLU A 60 -8.64 0.09 9.54
N THR A 61 -9.57 0.95 9.97
CA THR A 61 -10.77 1.30 9.19
C THR A 61 -10.51 2.29 8.04
N LEU A 62 -9.48 3.14 8.15
CA LEU A 62 -9.12 4.13 7.12
C LEU A 62 -8.24 3.53 6.02
N SER A 63 -7.39 2.56 6.36
CA SER A 63 -6.53 1.84 5.41
C SER A 63 -7.34 1.15 4.28
N ASP A 64 -8.57 0.70 4.58
CA ASP A 64 -9.33 -0.18 3.68
C ASP A 64 -10.13 0.54 2.57
N ASN A 65 -10.22 1.88 2.60
CA ASN A 65 -11.00 2.65 1.61
C ASN A 65 -10.16 3.28 0.48
N TYR A 66 -8.82 3.22 0.56
CA TYR A 66 -7.98 3.80 -0.47
C TYR A 66 -7.87 2.91 -1.72
N LYS A 67 -8.40 3.39 -2.85
CA LYS A 67 -8.31 2.67 -4.14
C LYS A 67 -7.04 3.03 -4.90
N PHE A 68 -6.07 2.11 -4.89
CA PHE A 68 -4.82 2.27 -5.64
C PHE A 68 -5.06 2.26 -7.17
N LYS A 69 -4.40 3.19 -7.88
CA LYS A 69 -4.45 3.24 -9.36
C LYS A 69 -3.70 2.10 -10.03
N LYS A 70 -2.60 1.64 -9.41
CA LYS A 70 -1.71 0.60 -9.94
C LYS A 70 -1.70 -0.57 -8.96
N ARG A 71 -1.97 -1.78 -9.46
CA ARG A 71 -1.91 -3.02 -8.66
C ARG A 71 -0.57 -3.21 -7.94
N GLY A 72 0.55 -2.91 -8.59
CA GLY A 72 1.88 -3.02 -7.95
C GLY A 72 2.06 -2.08 -6.74
N ASN A 73 1.44 -0.90 -6.76
CA ASN A 73 1.48 0.03 -5.63
C ASN A 73 0.64 -0.49 -4.45
N GLU A 74 -0.52 -1.07 -4.75
CA GLU A 74 -1.37 -1.72 -3.73
C GLU A 74 -0.63 -2.88 -3.05
N GLU A 75 -0.01 -3.76 -3.84
CA GLU A 75 0.77 -4.88 -3.33
C GLU A 75 1.97 -4.39 -2.50
N GLN A 76 2.64 -3.31 -2.92
CA GLN A 76 3.73 -2.71 -2.15
C GLN A 76 3.24 -2.09 -0.84
N HIS A 77 2.12 -1.38 -0.86
CA HIS A 77 1.53 -0.81 0.35
C HIS A 77 1.13 -1.89 1.35
N LYS A 78 0.46 -2.96 0.88
CA LYS A 78 0.11 -4.13 1.69
C LYS A 78 1.35 -4.78 2.29
N HIS A 79 2.43 -4.92 1.52
CA HIS A 79 3.69 -5.45 2.03
C HIS A 79 4.32 -4.55 3.10
N ASN A 80 4.43 -3.24 2.84
CA ASN A 80 4.97 -2.27 3.79
C ASN A 80 4.16 -2.25 5.09
N SER A 81 2.84 -2.37 5.00
CA SER A 81 1.94 -2.44 6.16
C SER A 81 2.23 -3.66 7.01
N LYS A 82 2.44 -4.84 6.40
CA LYS A 82 2.83 -6.06 7.12
C LYS A 82 4.17 -5.92 7.84
N VAL A 83 5.18 -5.33 7.19
CA VAL A 83 6.49 -5.08 7.80
C VAL A 83 6.36 -4.11 8.97
N LEU A 84 5.59 -3.04 8.79
CA LEU A 84 5.34 -2.06 9.85
C LEU A 84 4.68 -2.68 11.08
N VAL A 85 3.72 -3.59 10.90
CA VAL A 85 3.10 -4.35 12.00
C VAL A 85 4.16 -5.12 12.79
N LYS A 86 5.08 -5.83 12.13
CA LYS A 86 6.17 -6.56 12.82
C LYS A 86 7.07 -5.66 13.64
N PHE A 87 7.39 -4.47 13.14
CA PHE A 87 8.18 -3.50 13.90
C PHE A 87 7.39 -2.85 15.04
N LYS A 88 6.08 -2.59 14.88
CA LYS A 88 5.20 -2.11 15.96
C LYS A 88 5.08 -3.16 17.08
N GLU A 89 4.92 -4.44 16.72
CA GLU A 89 4.91 -5.56 17.67
C GLU A 89 6.22 -5.63 18.45
N ALA A 90 7.37 -5.63 17.76
CA ALA A 90 8.69 -5.62 18.40
C ALA A 90 8.88 -4.43 19.34
N ASN A 91 8.47 -3.24 18.90
CA ASN A 91 8.57 -2.03 19.72
C ASN A 91 7.65 -2.09 20.96
N SER A 92 6.49 -2.74 20.86
CA SER A 92 5.57 -2.90 21.99
C SER A 92 6.12 -3.87 23.04
N GLU A 93 6.83 -4.92 22.61
CA GLU A 93 7.54 -5.85 23.50
C GLU A 93 8.69 -5.16 24.25
N LEU A 94 9.39 -4.23 23.59
CA LEU A 94 10.53 -3.50 24.18
C LEU A 94 10.11 -2.36 25.11
N ASN A 95 8.89 -1.84 25.01
CA ASN A 95 8.39 -0.72 25.82
C ASN A 95 7.56 -1.16 27.05
N GLN A 96 7.64 -2.44 27.43
CA GLN A 96 7.01 -2.92 28.67
C GLN A 96 7.65 -2.28 29.91
N GLU A 97 6.86 -1.99 30.95
CA GLU A 97 7.36 -1.39 32.19
C GLU A 97 8.43 -2.24 32.88
N HIS A 98 8.31 -3.57 32.78
CA HIS A 98 9.31 -4.51 33.26
C HIS A 98 9.80 -5.39 32.12
N LEU A 99 10.97 -5.06 31.58
CA LEU A 99 11.55 -5.77 30.46
C LEU A 99 12.10 -7.12 30.91
N THR A 100 11.52 -8.22 30.42
CA THR A 100 12.00 -9.58 30.69
C THR A 100 12.88 -10.09 29.55
N LYS A 101 13.65 -11.15 29.81
CA LYS A 101 14.42 -11.85 28.78
C LYS A 101 13.51 -12.38 27.65
N ASP A 102 12.30 -12.81 27.98
CA ASP A 102 11.34 -13.36 27.02
C ASP A 102 10.79 -12.26 26.10
N ASN A 103 10.54 -11.05 26.62
CA ASN A 103 10.15 -9.90 25.79
C ASN A 103 11.26 -9.53 24.79
N ILE A 104 12.52 -9.55 25.23
CA ILE A 104 13.67 -9.26 24.37
C ILE A 104 13.78 -10.30 23.25
N GLU A 105 13.59 -11.58 23.55
CA GLU A 105 13.66 -12.63 22.54
C GLU A 105 12.48 -12.55 21.56
N SER A 106 11.25 -12.34 22.06
CA SER A 106 10.06 -12.08 21.23
C SER A 106 10.30 -10.89 20.29
N ALA A 107 10.83 -9.77 20.79
CA ALA A 107 11.14 -8.60 19.96
C ALA A 107 12.15 -8.90 18.86
N LYS A 108 13.22 -9.66 19.16
CA LYS A 108 14.20 -10.09 18.14
C LYS A 108 13.56 -10.98 17.08
N ASP A 109 12.69 -11.90 17.46
CA ASP A 109 11.99 -12.78 16.53
C ASP A 109 11.11 -11.96 15.57
N LYS A 110 10.35 -10.99 16.09
CA LYS A 110 9.55 -10.07 15.27
C LYS A 110 10.38 -9.23 14.31
N ILE A 111 11.54 -8.74 14.76
CA ILE A 111 12.49 -8.03 13.88
C ILE A 111 13.02 -8.98 12.80
N THR A 112 13.33 -10.22 13.14
CA THR A 112 13.81 -11.25 12.22
C THR A 112 12.76 -11.62 11.17
N GLU A 113 11.50 -11.76 11.58
CA GLU A 113 10.37 -11.91 10.66
C GLU A 113 10.24 -10.71 9.72
N GLY A 114 10.35 -9.48 10.25
CA GLY A 114 10.34 -8.25 9.45
C GLY A 114 11.48 -8.21 8.41
N MET A 115 12.69 -8.62 8.80
CA MET A 115 13.83 -8.74 7.89
C MET A 115 13.60 -9.81 6.81
N SER A 116 13.04 -10.96 7.17
CA SER A 116 12.70 -12.03 6.22
C SER A 116 11.70 -11.54 5.17
N LEU A 117 10.63 -10.86 5.59
CA LEU A 117 9.66 -10.24 4.68
C LEU A 117 10.32 -9.29 3.67
N ILE A 118 11.26 -8.45 4.13
CA ILE A 118 12.01 -7.53 3.26
C ILE A 118 12.86 -8.31 2.24
N ARG A 119 13.58 -9.35 2.68
CA ARG A 119 14.42 -10.17 1.78
C ARG A 119 13.57 -10.87 0.71
N ASP A 120 12.46 -11.46 1.10
CA ASP A 120 11.52 -12.09 0.18
C ASP A 120 11.01 -11.08 -0.84
N ARG A 121 10.62 -9.88 -0.38
CA ARG A 121 10.14 -8.83 -1.29
C ARG A 121 11.23 -8.36 -2.25
N GLN A 122 12.47 -8.20 -1.80
CA GLN A 122 13.60 -7.86 -2.66
C GLN A 122 13.82 -8.91 -3.75
N LYS A 123 13.67 -10.21 -3.41
CA LYS A 123 13.72 -11.31 -4.39
C LYS A 123 12.60 -11.20 -5.43
N LEU A 124 11.36 -10.93 -4.99
CA LEU A 124 10.22 -10.76 -5.90
C LEU A 124 10.39 -9.53 -6.82
N ILE A 125 10.96 -8.43 -6.31
CA ILE A 125 11.26 -7.24 -7.13
C ILE A 125 12.27 -7.60 -8.23
N LYS A 126 13.35 -8.29 -7.88
CA LYS A 126 14.36 -8.75 -8.88
C LYS A 126 13.73 -9.66 -9.93
N LEU A 127 12.85 -10.59 -9.52
CA LEU A 127 12.11 -11.46 -10.44
C LEU A 127 11.14 -10.69 -11.36
N ALA A 128 10.47 -9.66 -10.84
CA ALA A 128 9.62 -8.80 -11.65
C ALA A 128 10.44 -7.95 -12.64
N ASP A 129 11.63 -7.49 -12.24
CA ASP A 129 12.49 -6.65 -13.08
C ASP A 129 13.17 -7.44 -14.19
N SER A 130 13.62 -8.68 -13.91
CA SER A 130 14.29 -9.53 -14.89
C SER A 130 13.37 -10.17 -15.92
N SER A 131 12.05 -10.18 -15.68
CA SER A 131 11.08 -10.78 -16.60
C SER A 131 10.30 -9.73 -17.39
N GLU A 132 10.18 -9.93 -18.70
CA GLU A 132 9.30 -9.14 -19.56
C GLU A 132 7.82 -9.16 -19.11
N ALA A 133 7.41 -10.22 -18.42
CA ALA A 133 6.05 -10.36 -17.91
C ALA A 133 5.82 -9.59 -16.59
N GLY A 134 6.88 -9.09 -15.95
CA GLY A 134 6.82 -8.22 -14.77
C GLY A 134 6.23 -8.90 -13.54
N TRP A 135 5.47 -8.12 -12.76
CA TRP A 135 4.73 -8.59 -11.57
C TRP A 135 3.75 -9.76 -11.83
N ARG A 136 3.43 -10.08 -13.09
CA ARG A 136 2.63 -11.28 -13.41
C ARG A 136 3.40 -12.56 -13.11
N VAL A 137 4.72 -12.57 -13.30
CA VAL A 137 5.56 -13.72 -12.91
C VAL A 137 5.56 -13.90 -11.41
N VAL A 138 5.69 -12.80 -10.68
CA VAL A 138 5.64 -12.81 -9.21
C VAL A 138 4.33 -13.42 -8.72
N ALA A 139 3.19 -13.03 -9.29
CA ALA A 139 1.89 -13.59 -8.90
C ALA A 139 1.83 -15.12 -9.12
N GLU A 140 2.31 -15.61 -10.26
CA GLU A 140 2.40 -17.05 -10.55
C GLU A 140 3.38 -17.78 -9.62
N TYR A 141 4.51 -17.14 -9.32
CA TYR A 141 5.51 -17.64 -8.39
C TYR A 141 4.90 -17.81 -7.01
N THR A 142 4.32 -16.74 -6.44
CA THR A 142 3.74 -16.76 -5.08
C THR A 142 2.55 -17.71 -4.93
N ALA A 143 1.79 -17.96 -6.00
CA ALA A 143 0.61 -18.83 -5.95
C ALA A 143 0.92 -20.33 -5.82
N ASN A 144 2.18 -20.74 -6.01
CA ASN A 144 2.57 -22.16 -5.99
C ASN A 144 3.71 -22.40 -4.98
N PRO A 145 3.42 -22.59 -3.68
CA PRO A 145 4.45 -22.82 -2.67
C PRO A 145 5.09 -24.21 -2.85
N LEU A 146 6.30 -24.24 -3.41
CA LEU A 146 7.18 -25.43 -3.44
C LEU A 146 8.57 -25.01 -2.93
N ALA A 147 9.24 -25.92 -2.20
CA ALA A 147 10.37 -25.69 -1.29
C ALA A 147 11.71 -25.24 -1.95
N GLU A 148 12.63 -24.76 -1.10
CA GLU A 148 13.68 -23.74 -1.37
C GLU A 148 14.93 -24.16 -2.17
N ASN A 149 15.19 -25.45 -2.31
CA ASN A 149 16.53 -25.97 -2.59
C ASN A 149 16.95 -26.04 -4.07
N SER A 150 16.28 -27.01 -4.71
CA SER A 150 16.54 -27.55 -6.06
C SER A 150 15.36 -27.27 -7.00
N GLU A 151 14.22 -26.86 -6.42
CA GLU A 151 12.98 -26.63 -7.14
C GLU A 151 12.65 -25.14 -7.30
N ASP A 152 13.36 -24.23 -6.63
CA ASP A 152 13.07 -22.80 -6.69
C ASP A 152 13.44 -22.17 -8.05
N GLU A 153 14.59 -22.54 -8.61
CA GLU A 153 14.98 -22.13 -9.96
C GLU A 153 14.00 -22.68 -11.01
N LYS A 154 13.60 -23.96 -10.87
CA LYS A 154 12.56 -24.58 -11.71
C LYS A 154 11.20 -23.89 -11.53
N ARG A 155 10.87 -23.43 -10.33
CA ARG A 155 9.63 -22.70 -10.03
C ARG A 155 9.65 -21.32 -10.70
N MET A 156 10.76 -20.59 -10.65
CA MET A 156 10.93 -19.32 -11.35
C MET A 156 10.74 -19.50 -12.86
N TYR A 157 11.40 -20.49 -13.46
CA TYR A 157 11.25 -20.81 -14.88
C TYR A 157 9.80 -21.16 -15.27
N LYS A 158 9.11 -21.99 -14.45
CA LYS A 158 7.70 -22.36 -14.67
C LYS A 158 6.78 -21.14 -14.54
N ALA A 159 7.01 -20.28 -13.56
CA ALA A 159 6.23 -19.06 -13.35
C ALA A 159 6.38 -18.10 -14.54
N GLN A 160 7.60 -17.92 -15.03
CA GLN A 160 7.90 -17.12 -16.22
C GLN A 160 7.18 -17.67 -17.45
N THR A 161 7.36 -18.97 -17.75
CA THR A 161 6.71 -19.65 -18.88
C THR A 161 5.17 -19.47 -18.84
N ARG A 162 4.55 -19.63 -17.66
CA ARG A 162 3.10 -19.47 -17.48
C ARG A 162 2.65 -18.03 -17.71
N ALA A 163 3.36 -17.05 -17.17
CA ALA A 163 3.02 -15.64 -17.32
C ALA A 163 3.17 -15.18 -18.78
N GLU A 164 4.25 -15.56 -19.45
CA GLU A 164 4.49 -15.27 -20.87
C GLU A 164 3.43 -15.91 -21.76
N ALA A 165 3.05 -17.17 -21.50
CA ALA A 165 1.98 -17.85 -22.22
C ALA A 165 0.63 -17.14 -22.08
N LYS A 166 0.31 -16.61 -20.88
CA LYS A 166 -0.91 -15.81 -20.66
C LYS A 166 -0.88 -14.52 -21.46
N ILE A 167 0.25 -13.80 -21.46
CA ILE A 167 0.42 -12.56 -22.26
C ILE A 167 0.27 -12.85 -23.75
N LYS A 168 0.87 -13.92 -24.25
CA LYS A 168 0.78 -14.32 -25.66
C LYS A 168 -0.66 -14.65 -26.05
N LYS A 169 -1.40 -15.38 -25.21
CA LYS A 169 -2.83 -15.67 -25.40
C LYS A 169 -3.69 -14.40 -25.38
N GLU A 170 -3.44 -13.46 -24.48
CA GLU A 170 -4.15 -12.18 -24.43
C GLU A 170 -3.88 -11.32 -25.68
N LYS A 171 -2.63 -11.26 -26.15
CA LYS A 171 -2.27 -10.58 -27.41
C LYS A 171 -2.97 -11.19 -28.61
N LEU A 172 -3.10 -12.53 -28.67
CA LEU A 172 -3.81 -13.24 -29.72
C LEU A 172 -5.32 -12.96 -29.70
N LYS A 173 -5.94 -12.89 -28.52
CA LYS A 173 -7.37 -12.53 -28.37
C LYS A 173 -7.68 -11.08 -28.71
N ARG A 174 -6.70 -10.18 -28.59
CA ARG A 174 -6.83 -8.74 -28.88
C ARG A 174 -6.54 -8.38 -30.33
N LYS A 175 -6.12 -9.33 -31.19
CA LYS A 175 -6.07 -9.06 -32.63
C LYS A 175 -7.50 -8.79 -33.11
N PRO A 176 -7.78 -7.62 -33.72
CA PRO A 176 -9.06 -7.45 -34.40
C PRO A 176 -9.13 -8.56 -35.44
N THR A 177 -10.24 -9.29 -35.48
CA THR A 177 -10.55 -10.11 -36.63
C THR A 177 -10.62 -9.16 -37.82
N SER A 178 -9.52 -9.02 -38.56
CA SER A 178 -9.59 -8.57 -39.94
C SER A 178 -10.35 -9.67 -40.68
N SER A 179 -11.67 -9.63 -40.57
CA SER A 179 -12.54 -10.20 -41.58
C SER A 179 -12.14 -9.51 -42.87
N SER A 180 -11.30 -10.17 -43.66
CA SER A 180 -11.16 -9.82 -45.07
C SER A 180 -12.58 -9.74 -45.63
N PRO A 181 -12.99 -8.62 -46.24
CA PRO A 181 -14.24 -8.62 -46.98
C PRO A 181 -14.08 -9.66 -48.09
N ALA A 182 -15.09 -10.53 -48.25
CA ALA A 182 -15.22 -11.36 -49.44
C ALA A 182 -15.03 -10.50 -50.70
N PRO A 183 -14.50 -11.05 -51.81
CA PRO A 183 -14.35 -10.30 -53.04
C PRO A 183 -15.74 -9.90 -53.57
N TYR A 184 -16.15 -8.67 -53.28
CA TYR A 184 -17.40 -8.12 -53.76
C TYR A 184 -17.25 -7.80 -55.25
N THR A 185 -17.99 -8.55 -56.05
CA THR A 185 -18.31 -8.24 -57.44
C THR A 185 -18.95 -6.86 -57.50
N ILE A 186 -18.46 -5.99 -58.38
CA ILE A 186 -18.94 -4.61 -58.55
C ILE A 186 -20.29 -4.64 -59.30
N PRO A 187 -21.39 -4.11 -58.73
CA PRO A 187 -22.51 -3.63 -59.53
C PRO A 187 -22.29 -2.14 -59.81
N THR A 188 -22.26 -1.82 -61.10
CA THR A 188 -22.28 -0.46 -61.61
C THR A 188 -23.60 0.26 -61.29
N ARG A 189 -23.49 1.58 -61.23
CA ARG A 189 -24.51 2.63 -61.42
C ARG A 189 -25.35 3.10 -60.24
N THR A 190 -25.12 4.39 -59.97
CA THR A 190 -26.09 5.46 -59.72
C THR A 190 -26.97 5.34 -58.49
N SER A 191 -26.55 5.99 -57.41
CA SER A 191 -27.45 6.84 -56.62
C SER A 191 -26.61 7.84 -55.82
N HIS A 192 -27.05 9.09 -55.87
CA HIS A 192 -26.51 10.20 -55.12
C HIS A 192 -26.63 9.89 -53.62
N ILE A 193 -25.56 9.41 -53.02
CA ILE A 193 -25.44 9.37 -51.57
C ILE A 193 -24.95 10.74 -51.17
N ASP A 194 -25.83 11.56 -50.60
CA ASP A 194 -25.47 12.77 -49.88
C ASP A 194 -24.51 12.40 -48.75
N ARG A 195 -23.21 12.47 -49.03
CA ARG A 195 -22.15 12.23 -48.06
C ARG A 195 -22.01 13.50 -47.19
N PRO A 196 -22.32 13.44 -45.88
CA PRO A 196 -22.19 14.61 -45.03
C PRO A 196 -20.71 14.94 -44.82
N GLY A 197 -20.29 16.13 -45.29
CA GLY A 197 -18.95 16.67 -45.06
C GLY A 197 -18.31 17.34 -46.27
N LYS A 198 -17.44 18.31 -46.00
CA LYS A 198 -16.59 18.96 -47.00
C LYS A 198 -15.34 18.11 -47.26
N CYS A 199 -14.92 18.00 -48.51
CA CYS A 199 -13.67 17.35 -48.89
C CYS A 199 -12.50 18.02 -48.16
N PHE A 200 -11.68 17.25 -47.44
CA PHE A 200 -10.54 17.79 -46.69
C PHE A 200 -9.41 18.36 -47.56
N ASN A 201 -9.51 18.32 -48.89
CA ASN A 201 -8.51 18.90 -49.80
C ASN A 201 -8.98 20.20 -50.43
N CYS A 202 -10.17 20.20 -51.06
CA CYS A 202 -10.69 21.36 -51.78
C CYS A 202 -11.88 22.04 -51.08
N ASN A 203 -12.29 21.54 -49.91
CA ASN A 203 -13.43 22.00 -49.11
C ASN A 203 -14.81 21.96 -49.80
N LYS A 204 -14.93 21.34 -50.98
CA LYS A 204 -16.20 21.12 -51.70
C LYS A 204 -16.91 19.85 -51.17
N THR A 205 -18.23 19.87 -51.09
CA THR A 205 -19.04 18.72 -50.61
C THR A 205 -19.26 17.69 -51.72
N GLY A 206 -19.78 16.51 -51.37
CA GLY A 206 -20.13 15.44 -52.33
C GLY A 206 -19.02 14.41 -52.60
N HIS A 207 -17.79 14.62 -52.12
CA HIS A 207 -16.68 13.67 -52.22
C HIS A 207 -15.71 13.81 -51.03
N TRP A 208 -14.88 12.78 -50.78
CA TRP A 208 -13.79 12.83 -49.78
C TRP A 208 -12.43 13.05 -50.45
N ARG A 209 -11.39 13.42 -49.67
CA ARG A 209 -10.03 13.74 -50.17
C ARG A 209 -9.47 12.74 -51.18
N ARG A 210 -9.77 11.45 -51.02
CA ARG A 210 -9.30 10.35 -51.90
C ARG A 210 -9.96 10.32 -53.27
N GLU A 211 -11.14 10.90 -53.38
CA GLU A 211 -11.96 11.00 -54.60
C GLU A 211 -11.94 12.44 -55.15
N CYS A 212 -10.99 13.27 -54.69
CA CYS A 212 -10.92 14.68 -55.04
C CYS A 212 -10.44 14.85 -56.50
N PRO A 213 -11.26 15.41 -57.40
CA PRO A 213 -10.91 15.55 -58.81
C PRO A 213 -9.71 16.49 -59.05
N GLU A 214 -9.42 17.38 -58.10
CA GLU A 214 -8.24 18.26 -58.16
C GLU A 214 -6.93 17.53 -57.80
N VAL A 215 -7.01 16.45 -57.00
CA VAL A 215 -5.82 15.64 -56.67
C VAL A 215 -5.42 14.75 -57.86
N THR A 216 -6.39 14.21 -58.59
CA THR A 216 -6.16 13.38 -59.78
C THR A 216 -5.60 14.17 -60.97
N ARG A 217 -5.88 15.48 -61.05
CA ARG A 217 -5.37 16.35 -62.13
C ARG A 217 -3.88 16.69 -61.98
N ASN A 218 -3.37 16.77 -60.76
CA ASN A 218 -1.96 17.10 -60.52
C ASN A 218 -1.01 15.91 -60.76
N ALA A 219 -1.52 14.68 -60.83
CA ALA A 219 -0.72 13.50 -61.18
C ALA A 219 -0.45 13.37 -62.69
N SER A 220 -1.16 14.12 -63.54
CA SER A 220 -1.07 14.02 -65.01
C SER A 220 -0.22 15.10 -65.68
N GLN A 221 0.37 16.03 -64.92
CA GLN A 221 1.21 17.13 -65.45
C GLN A 221 2.71 17.01 -65.16
N SER A 222 3.17 15.87 -64.63
CA SER A 222 4.59 15.62 -64.34
C SER A 222 5.08 14.32 -64.98
N ARG A 223 5.18 14.32 -66.32
CA ARG A 223 6.04 13.39 -67.06
C ARG A 223 6.92 14.17 -68.04
N PRO A 224 8.23 14.32 -67.79
CA PRO A 224 9.19 14.61 -68.84
C PRO A 224 9.36 13.35 -69.70
N SER A 225 9.28 13.51 -71.01
CA SER A 225 9.54 12.46 -71.99
C SER A 225 11.03 12.42 -72.30
N ASP A 226 11.78 11.49 -71.73
CA ASP A 226 13.17 11.26 -72.13
C ASP A 226 13.24 10.25 -73.29
N LYS A 227 13.76 10.75 -74.41
CA LYS A 227 14.10 10.01 -75.61
C LYS A 227 15.31 9.12 -75.35
N ILE A 228 15.18 7.85 -75.73
CA ILE A 228 16.30 6.93 -75.93
C ILE A 228 16.97 7.29 -77.25
N GLN A 229 18.28 7.50 -77.26
CA GLN A 229 19.08 7.46 -78.47
C GLN A 229 20.35 6.64 -78.22
N MET A 230 20.62 5.80 -79.22
CA MET A 230 21.62 4.73 -79.30
C MET A 230 23.06 5.19 -79.10
#